data_AF-A0A0F9I1X1-F1
#
_entry.id   AF-A0A0F9I1X1-F1
#
_cell.length_a   1.000
_cell.length_b   1.000
_cell.length_c   1.000
_cell.angle_alpha   90.00
_cell.angle_beta   90.00
_cell.angle_gamma   90.00
#
_symmetry.space_group_name_H-M   'P 1'
#
loop_
_entity.id
_entity.type
_entity.pdbx_description
1 polymer ?
#
loop_
_entity_poly.entity_id
_entity_poly.type
_entity_poly.pdbx_seq_one_letter_code
_entity_poly.pdbx_strand_id
1 'polypeptide(L)'
;MVKSKQNKEEKTEPQTAPQADGQAEKSETSEAVLSQLDLRFRDEIAGHPGGENIRRCFACGTCAAGCPVTEVDSEYNCRRIIRQILLGMREEVLSSPLIWLCLVCY
;
A
#
# COMPACT_ATOMS: atom_id res chain seq x y z
N MET A 1 52.30 3.71 35.30
CA MET A 1 52.63 4.01 33.89
C MET A 1 51.34 3.87 33.07
N VAL A 2 50.70 4.93 32.54
CA VAL A 2 51.15 5.81 31.42
C VAL A 2 51.29 4.96 30.15
N LYS A 3 50.59 5.12 29.01
CA LYS A 3 49.81 6.19 28.37
C LYS A 3 48.94 5.50 27.28
N SER A 4 47.67 5.85 27.09
CA SER A 4 47.21 6.84 26.09
C SER A 4 47.70 6.60 24.66
N LYS A 5 46.81 6.08 23.81
CA LYS A 5 46.55 6.49 22.41
C LYS A 5 45.08 6.11 22.14
N GLN A 6 44.07 6.99 22.25
CA GLN A 6 43.70 8.14 21.42
C GLN A 6 43.67 7.85 19.90
N ASN A 7 42.44 7.56 19.46
CA ASN A 7 41.65 8.24 18.43
C ASN A 7 42.14 8.26 16.98
N LYS A 8 41.25 7.84 16.06
CA LYS A 8 41.12 8.47 14.74
C LYS A 8 39.75 8.23 14.11
N GLU A 9 39.05 9.35 13.85
CA GLU A 9 38.09 9.63 12.76
C GLU A 9 36.79 8.80 12.78
N GLU A 10 35.73 9.23 13.48
CA GLU A 10 34.82 10.34 13.12
C GLU A 10 34.62 10.51 11.61
N LYS A 11 33.51 9.95 11.11
CA LYS A 11 32.71 10.61 10.07
C LYS A 11 31.23 10.39 10.38
N THR A 12 30.70 11.38 11.07
CA THR A 12 29.33 11.89 11.06
C THR A 12 28.56 11.51 9.79
N GLU A 13 27.54 10.66 9.93
CA GLU A 13 26.37 10.76 9.06
C GLU A 13 25.39 11.70 9.75
N PRO A 14 25.13 12.88 9.17
CA PRO A 14 24.11 13.77 9.68
C PRO A 14 22.74 13.17 9.38
N GLN A 15 21.82 13.49 10.28
CA GLN A 15 20.42 13.85 10.00
C GLN A 15 20.10 13.92 8.50
N THR A 16 19.01 13.29 8.08
CA THR A 16 17.70 13.97 7.96
C THR A 16 16.76 12.95 7.32
N ALA A 17 15.55 12.83 7.87
CA ALA A 17 14.40 12.37 7.10
C ALA A 17 14.43 13.01 5.71
N PRO A 18 13.96 12.35 4.63
CA PRO A 18 13.58 13.11 3.46
C PRO A 18 12.33 13.93 3.82
N GLN A 19 12.55 15.07 4.50
CA GLN A 19 11.71 16.24 4.37
C GLN A 19 11.92 16.73 2.94
N ALA A 20 11.08 16.23 2.05
CA ALA A 20 10.82 16.89 0.78
C ALA A 20 9.79 17.99 1.04
N ASP A 21 10.21 19.06 1.72
CA ASP A 21 9.53 20.35 1.63
C ASP A 21 9.97 21.00 0.32
N GLY A 22 9.11 20.85 -0.68
CA GLY A 22 9.26 21.44 -2.01
C GLY A 22 7.89 21.58 -2.65
N GLN A 23 7.17 22.65 -2.30
CA GLN A 23 5.95 23.04 -2.98
C GLN A 23 6.27 23.40 -4.44
N ALA A 24 5.87 22.56 -5.40
CA ALA A 24 5.43 22.94 -6.76
C ALA A 24 5.09 21.72 -7.65
N GLU A 25 4.09 20.91 -7.29
CA GLU A 25 3.42 20.00 -8.26
C GLU A 25 1.90 19.94 -7.96
N LYS A 26 1.26 21.11 -7.80
CA LYS A 26 -0.19 21.20 -7.59
C LYS A 26 -0.85 21.70 -8.87
N SER A 27 -1.15 20.81 -9.82
CA SER A 27 -2.32 20.94 -10.72
C SER A 27 -2.44 19.79 -11.73
N GLU A 28 -1.34 19.26 -12.26
CA GLU A 28 -1.41 18.31 -13.39
C GLU A 28 -1.54 16.86 -12.95
N THR A 29 -1.02 16.50 -11.78
CA THR A 29 -1.02 15.13 -11.27
C THR A 29 -2.43 14.67 -10.84
N SER A 30 -3.27 15.55 -10.32
CA SER A 30 -4.61 15.17 -9.82
C SER A 30 -5.59 14.84 -10.94
N GLU A 31 -5.56 15.58 -12.05
CA GLU A 31 -6.43 15.34 -13.20
C GLU A 31 -6.07 14.00 -13.88
N ALA A 32 -4.77 13.76 -14.08
CA ALA A 32 -4.27 12.49 -14.61
C ALA A 32 -4.66 11.30 -13.72
N VAL A 33 -4.53 11.42 -12.39
CA VAL A 33 -4.93 10.37 -11.45
C VAL A 33 -6.44 10.10 -11.53
N LEU A 34 -7.28 11.13 -11.55
CA LEU A 34 -8.74 10.96 -11.64
C LEU A 34 -9.15 10.27 -12.95
N SER A 35 -8.47 10.57 -14.05
CA SER A 35 -8.75 9.96 -15.36
C SER A 35 -8.47 8.45 -15.43
N GLN A 36 -7.62 7.94 -14.54
CA GLN A 36 -7.22 6.52 -14.51
C GLN A 36 -8.13 5.65 -13.61
N LEU A 37 -9.04 6.25 -12.84
CA LEU A 37 -9.92 5.52 -11.93
C LEU A 37 -11.17 5.01 -12.64
N ASP A 38 -11.37 3.70 -12.63
CA ASP A 38 -12.58 3.02 -13.10
C ASP A 38 -13.56 2.77 -11.95
N LEU A 39 -14.51 3.69 -11.76
CA LEU A 39 -15.53 3.56 -10.71
C LEU A 39 -16.52 2.40 -10.94
N ARG A 40 -16.57 1.81 -12.14
CA ARG A 40 -17.38 0.61 -12.42
C ARG A 40 -16.68 -0.68 -12.00
N PHE A 41 -15.38 -0.64 -11.71
CA PHE A 41 -14.61 -1.82 -11.32
C PHE A 41 -15.21 -2.56 -10.11
N ARG A 42 -15.64 -1.83 -9.09
CA ARG A 42 -16.34 -2.40 -7.92
C ARG A 42 -17.69 -3.04 -8.27
N ASP A 43 -18.32 -2.62 -9.36
CA ASP A 43 -19.60 -3.15 -9.80
C ASP A 43 -19.41 -4.46 -10.56
N GLU A 44 -18.37 -4.54 -11.38
CA GLU A 44 -17.93 -5.76 -12.05
C GLU A 44 -17.56 -6.84 -11.02
N ILE A 45 -16.73 -6.51 -10.03
CA ILE A 45 -16.38 -7.46 -8.96
C ILE A 45 -17.60 -7.90 -8.16
N ALA A 46 -18.57 -7.01 -7.93
CA ALA A 46 -19.82 -7.38 -7.27
C ALA A 46 -20.69 -8.36 -8.09
N GLY A 47 -20.44 -8.51 -9.39
CA GLY A 47 -21.10 -9.49 -10.27
C GLY A 47 -20.43 -10.86 -10.29
N HIS A 48 -19.24 -11.02 -9.67
CA HIS A 48 -18.54 -12.30 -9.59
C HIS A 48 -18.87 -13.07 -8.29
N PRO A 49 -18.86 -14.42 -8.33
CA PRO A 49 -19.07 -15.23 -7.14
C PRO A 49 -18.11 -14.87 -6.00
N GLY A 50 -18.64 -14.61 -4.81
CA GLY A 50 -17.88 -14.20 -3.62
C GLY A 50 -17.57 -12.70 -3.54
N GLY A 51 -17.87 -11.93 -4.60
CA GLY A 51 -17.67 -10.48 -4.66
C GLY A 51 -18.90 -9.65 -4.32
N GLU A 52 -20.06 -10.26 -4.10
CA GLU A 52 -21.38 -9.60 -4.01
C GLU A 52 -21.44 -8.52 -2.93
N ASN A 53 -20.65 -8.70 -1.88
CA ASN A 53 -20.62 -7.83 -0.70
C ASN A 53 -19.46 -6.82 -0.71
N ILE A 54 -18.67 -6.71 -1.79
CA ILE A 54 -17.47 -5.86 -1.82
C ILE A 54 -17.75 -4.39 -1.45
N ARG A 55 -18.92 -3.87 -1.84
CA ARG A 55 -19.36 -2.49 -1.56
C ARG A 55 -19.72 -2.22 -0.10
N ARG A 56 -19.84 -3.26 0.73
CA ARG A 56 -20.15 -3.14 2.16
C ARG A 56 -18.91 -2.86 3.02
N CYS A 57 -17.71 -2.94 2.46
CA CYS A 57 -16.49 -2.70 3.21
C CYS A 57 -16.42 -1.25 3.71
N PHE A 58 -16.24 -1.09 5.02
CA PHE A 58 -16.05 0.19 5.72
C PHE A 58 -14.64 0.33 6.29
N ALA A 59 -13.68 -0.47 5.78
CA ALA A 59 -12.25 -0.41 6.09
C ALA A 59 -11.84 -0.68 7.55
N CYS A 60 -12.56 -1.54 8.28
CA CYS A 60 -12.19 -1.92 9.66
C CYS A 60 -10.85 -2.64 9.80
N GLY A 61 -10.43 -3.42 8.79
CA GLY A 61 -9.17 -4.16 8.80
C GLY A 61 -9.18 -5.54 9.46
N THR A 62 -10.33 -6.04 9.90
CA THR A 62 -10.47 -7.40 10.44
C THR A 62 -9.94 -8.48 9.47
N CYS A 63 -10.17 -8.30 8.16
CA CYS A 63 -9.65 -9.22 7.14
C CYS A 63 -8.12 -9.26 7.05
N ALA A 64 -7.43 -8.13 7.27
CA ALA A 64 -5.98 -8.10 7.29
C ALA A 64 -5.42 -8.68 8.59
N ALA A 65 -6.08 -8.44 9.72
CA ALA A 65 -5.67 -8.96 11.03
C ALA A 65 -5.78 -10.49 11.13
N GLY A 66 -6.74 -11.11 10.44
CA GLY A 66 -6.90 -12.56 10.40
C GLY A 66 -6.18 -13.27 9.25
N CYS A 67 -5.41 -12.55 8.44
CA CYS A 67 -4.79 -13.12 7.25
C CYS A 67 -3.42 -13.73 7.58
N PRO A 68 -3.20 -15.04 7.37
CA PRO A 68 -1.88 -15.66 7.60
C PRO A 68 -0.82 -15.16 6.62
N VAL A 69 -1.22 -14.71 5.42
CA VAL A 69 -0.30 -14.18 4.41
C VAL A 69 0.27 -12.84 4.85
N THR A 70 -0.54 -11.98 5.46
CA THR A 70 -0.08 -10.68 5.98
C THR A 70 0.96 -10.84 7.11
N GLU A 71 0.93 -11.94 7.86
CA GLU A 71 1.94 -12.24 8.88
C GLU A 71 3.29 -12.63 8.28
N VAL A 72 3.28 -13.28 7.11
CA VAL A 72 4.49 -13.73 6.41
C VAL A 72 5.04 -12.64 5.49
N ASP A 73 4.15 -11.94 4.79
CA ASP A 73 4.46 -10.87 3.84
C ASP A 73 3.63 -9.63 4.17
N SER A 74 4.30 -8.66 4.80
CA SER A 74 3.68 -7.39 5.20
C SER A 74 3.23 -6.51 4.02
N GLU A 75 3.70 -6.76 2.79
CA GLU A 75 3.23 -6.05 1.60
C GLU A 75 1.82 -6.50 1.20
N TYR A 76 1.46 -7.75 1.50
CA TYR A 76 0.13 -8.28 1.27
C TYR A 76 -0.86 -7.77 2.32
N ASN A 77 -1.87 -7.03 1.87
CA ASN A 77 -2.91 -6.51 2.75
C ASN A 77 -4.28 -6.54 2.07
N CYS A 78 -5.13 -7.49 2.47
CA CYS A 78 -6.49 -7.65 1.93
C CYS A 78 -7.32 -6.36 2.01
N ARG A 79 -7.21 -5.61 3.12
CA ARG A 79 -7.95 -4.35 3.31
C ARG A 79 -7.51 -3.31 2.28
N ARG A 80 -6.21 -3.20 2.00
CA ARG A 80 -5.68 -2.27 0.99
C ARG A 80 -6.20 -2.62 -0.40
N ILE A 81 -6.13 -3.89 -0.77
CA ILE A 81 -6.61 -4.40 -2.06
C ILE A 81 -8.11 -4.09 -2.24
N ILE A 82 -8.95 -4.41 -1.24
CA ILE A 82 -10.38 -4.10 -1.26
C ILE A 82 -10.62 -2.58 -1.41
N ARG A 83 -9.81 -1.76 -0.74
CA ARG A 83 -9.96 -0.30 -0.83
C ARG A 83 -9.62 0.23 -2.22
N GLN A 84 -8.55 -0.29 -2.85
CA GLN A 84 -8.16 0.06 -4.21
C GLN A 84 -9.25 -0.32 -5.22
N ILE A 85 -9.85 -1.51 -5.07
CA ILE A 85 -11.03 -1.93 -5.85
C ILE A 85 -12.17 -0.92 -5.73
N LEU A 86 -12.52 -0.51 -4.50
CA LEU A 86 -13.62 0.42 -4.27
C LEU A 86 -13.37 1.84 -4.78
N LEU A 87 -12.10 2.24 -4.89
CA LEU A 87 -11.68 3.52 -5.47
C LEU A 87 -11.57 3.47 -7.00
N GLY A 88 -11.69 2.29 -7.61
CA GLY A 88 -11.58 2.13 -9.05
C GLY A 88 -10.14 2.06 -9.57
N MET A 89 -9.18 1.73 -8.71
CA MET A 89 -7.76 1.63 -9.07
C MET A 89 -7.48 0.29 -9.78
N ARG A 90 -8.18 0.05 -10.91
CA ARG A 90 -8.19 -1.24 -11.61
C ARG A 90 -6.78 -1.65 -12.03
N GLU A 91 -6.06 -0.77 -12.72
CA GLU A 91 -4.74 -1.09 -13.26
C GLU A 91 -3.76 -1.47 -12.16
N GLU A 92 -3.73 -0.70 -11.06
CA GLU A 92 -2.87 -1.02 -9.91
C GLU A 92 -3.20 -2.37 -9.27
N VAL A 93 -4.49 -2.70 -9.14
CA VAL A 93 -4.91 -3.97 -8.54
C VAL A 93 -4.56 -5.13 -9.45
N LEU A 94 -4.89 -5.04 -10.74
CA LEU A 94 -4.72 -6.14 -11.70
C LEU A 94 -3.26 -6.37 -12.10
N SER A 95 -2.42 -5.34 -12.07
CA SER A 95 -0.97 -5.46 -12.32
C SER A 95 -0.18 -5.93 -11.09
N SER A 96 -0.76 -5.85 -9.89
CA SER A 96 -0.07 -6.22 -8.66
C SER A 96 0.05 -7.75 -8.51
N PRO A 97 1.25 -8.31 -8.26
CA PRO A 97 1.39 -9.73 -7.94
C PRO A 97 0.74 -10.08 -6.59
N LEU A 98 0.50 -9.10 -5.73
CA LEU A 98 -0.03 -9.31 -4.38
C LEU A 98 -1.41 -9.97 -4.41
N ILE A 99 -2.25 -9.71 -5.41
CA ILE A 99 -3.61 -10.29 -5.47
C ILE A 99 -3.57 -11.84 -5.52
N TRP A 100 -2.48 -12.41 -6.04
CA TRP A 100 -2.28 -13.85 -6.19
C TRP A 100 -1.75 -14.54 -4.94
N LEU A 101 -1.43 -13.78 -3.89
CA LEU A 101 -0.97 -14.35 -2.62
C LEU A 101 -2.13 -14.81 -1.73
N CYS A 102 -3.38 -14.53 -2.11
CA CYS A 102 -4.55 -15.00 -1.37
C CYS A 102 -4.61 -16.55 -1.36
N LEU A 103 -4.65 -17.14 -0.17
CA LEU A 103 -4.74 -18.60 -0.01
C LEU A 103 -6.17 -19.15 -0.08
N VAL A 104 -7.18 -18.29 -0.18
CA VAL A 104 -8.61 -18.67 -0.15
C VAL A 104 -8.89 -19.65 1.02
N CYS A 105 -8.42 -19.28 2.22
CA CYS A 105 -8.45 -20.17 3.38
C CYS A 105 -9.83 -20.35 4.02
N TYR A 106 -10.82 -19.55 3.61
CA TYR A 106 -12.21 -19.58 4.08
C TYR A 106 -13.18 -19.25 2.95
#